data_AF-A0A920G4V8-F1
#
_entry.id   AF-A0A920G4V8-F1
#
_cell.length_a   1.000
_cell.length_b   1.000
_cell.length_c   1.000
_cell.angle_alpha   90.00
_cell.angle_beta   90.00
_cell.angle_gamma   90.00
#
_symmetry.space_group_name_H-M   'P 1'
#
loop_
_entity.id
_entity.type
_entity.pdbx_description
1 polymer ?
#
loop_
_entity_poly.entity_id
_entity_poly.type
_entity_poly.pdbx_seq_one_letter_code
_entity_poly.pdbx_strand_id
1 'polypeptide(L)'
;MKSLAFNEPAVMHQLLGKLAKSVAVYLAEQVRNGAQALQIFDTWGGSLSHAAYREFSLRYMTEIIEQLPREAEGRRAGNCFYQRWRPVA
;
A
#
# COMPACT_ATOMS: atom_id res chain seq x y z
N MET A 1 -6.80 12.76 6.82
CA MET A 1 -7.41 11.58 6.16
C MET A 1 -8.69 11.11 6.82
N LYS A 2 -8.71 10.74 8.12
CA LYS A 2 -9.90 10.15 8.76
C LYS A 2 -11.20 10.95 8.56
N SER A 3 -11.16 12.27 8.77
CA SER A 3 -12.32 13.16 8.50
C SER A 3 -12.80 13.08 7.05
N LEU A 4 -11.88 13.12 6.07
CA LEU A 4 -12.20 13.00 4.65
C LEU A 4 -12.78 11.63 4.30
N ALA A 5 -12.29 10.55 4.91
CA ALA A 5 -12.81 9.20 4.70
C ALA A 5 -14.26 9.06 5.16
N PHE A 6 -14.63 9.73 6.26
CA PHE A 6 -15.99 9.69 6.79
C PHE A 6 -16.94 10.67 6.09
N ASN A 7 -16.47 11.87 5.77
CA ASN A 7 -17.33 12.94 5.25
C ASN A 7 -17.43 12.92 3.72
N GLU A 8 -16.35 12.53 3.03
CA GLU A 8 -16.26 12.55 1.57
C GLU A 8 -15.53 11.30 1.05
N PRO A 9 -16.11 10.09 1.23
CA PRO A 9 -15.45 8.83 0.90
C PRO A 9 -15.02 8.75 -0.57
N ALA A 10 -15.80 9.30 -1.50
CA ALA A 10 -15.44 9.34 -2.92
C ALA A 10 -14.14 10.12 -3.18
N VAL A 11 -13.97 11.28 -2.56
CA VAL A 11 -12.75 12.09 -2.68
C VAL A 11 -11.57 11.37 -2.03
N MET A 12 -11.80 10.73 -0.88
CA MET A 12 -10.80 9.88 -0.25
C MET A 12 -10.35 8.74 -1.18
N HIS A 13 -11.29 8.06 -1.86
CA HIS A 13 -10.95 7.00 -2.79
C HIS A 13 -10.13 7.51 -3.98
N GLN A 14 -10.45 8.69 -4.53
CA GLN A 14 -9.66 9.29 -5.60
C GLN A 14 -8.23 9.59 -5.16
N LEU A 15 -8.06 10.13 -3.95
CA LEU A 15 -6.74 10.42 -3.39
C LEU A 15 -5.93 9.13 -3.19
N LEU A 16 -6.51 8.14 -2.53
CA LEU A 16 -5.85 6.86 -2.25
C LEU A 16 -5.52 6.10 -3.54
N GLY A 17 -6.39 6.14 -4.55
CA GLY A 17 -6.10 5.54 -5.85
C GLY A 17 -4.93 6.21 -6.57
N LYS A 18 -4.80 7.55 -6.49
CA LYS A 18 -3.62 8.25 -7.03
C LYS A 18 -2.34 7.86 -6.28
N LEU A 19 -2.40 7.84 -4.96
CA LEU A 19 -1.26 7.45 -4.12
C LEU A 19 -0.84 6.00 -4.39
N ALA A 20 -1.79 5.08 -4.48
CA ALA A 20 -1.53 3.66 -4.76
C ALA A 20 -0.77 3.49 -6.08
N LYS A 21 -1.22 4.15 -7.16
CA LYS A 21 -0.54 4.11 -8.46
C LYS A 21 0.88 4.68 -8.38
N SER A 22 1.06 5.84 -7.75
CA SER A 22 2.38 6.45 -7.61
C SER A 22 3.34 5.57 -6.80
N VAL A 23 2.87 4.96 -5.71
CA VAL A 23 3.66 4.05 -4.88
C VAL A 23 3.99 2.77 -5.64
N ALA A 24 3.05 2.20 -6.39
CA ALA A 24 3.28 1.00 -7.20
C ALA A 24 4.38 1.23 -8.24
N VAL A 25 4.35 2.35 -8.95
CA VAL A 25 5.41 2.73 -9.91
C VAL A 25 6.75 2.84 -9.19
N TYR A 26 6.80 3.55 -8.07
CA TYR A 26 8.04 3.73 -7.30
C TYR A 26 8.64 2.41 -6.80
N LEU A 27 7.80 1.51 -6.28
CA LEU A 27 8.23 0.20 -5.80
C LEU A 27 8.64 -0.72 -6.95
N ALA A 28 7.95 -0.68 -8.08
CA ALA A 28 8.33 -1.44 -9.27
C ALA A 28 9.74 -1.05 -9.75
N GLU A 29 10.07 0.23 -9.76
CA GLU A 29 11.42 0.69 -10.11
C GLU A 29 12.48 0.21 -9.10
N GLN A 30 12.16 0.13 -7.81
CA GLN A 30 13.08 -0.47 -6.83
C GLN A 30 13.35 -1.96 -7.13
N VAL A 31 12.31 -2.73 -7.48
CA VAL A 31 12.47 -4.14 -7.87
C VAL A 31 13.35 -4.25 -9.12
N ARG A 32 13.12 -3.40 -10.12
CA ARG A 32 13.93 -3.36 -11.35
C ARG A 32 15.40 -3.05 -11.04
N ASN A 33 15.66 -2.14 -10.10
CA ASN A 33 17.00 -1.80 -9.62
C ASN A 33 17.59 -2.83 -8.64
N GLY A 34 16.97 -4.00 -8.46
CA GLY A 34 17.54 -5.12 -7.72
C GLY A 34 17.05 -5.27 -6.28
N ALA A 35 16.03 -4.51 -5.84
CA ALA A 35 15.42 -4.74 -4.53
C ALA A 35 14.82 -6.15 -4.45
N GLN A 36 15.29 -6.94 -3.49
CA GLN A 36 14.87 -8.32 -3.29
C GLN A 36 13.73 -8.48 -2.27
N ALA A 37 13.43 -7.45 -1.50
CA ALA A 37 12.30 -7.45 -0.60
C ALA A 37 11.78 -6.02 -0.48
N LEU A 38 10.47 -5.87 -0.40
CA LEU A 38 9.81 -4.59 -0.20
C LEU A 38 8.92 -4.68 1.02
N GLN A 39 8.90 -3.61 1.81
CA GLN A 39 8.02 -3.47 2.97
C GLN A 39 7.17 -2.22 2.83
N ILE A 40 5.85 -2.40 2.84
CA ILE A 40 4.90 -1.29 2.90
C ILE A 40 4.53 -1.06 4.36
N PHE A 41 4.67 0.19 4.82
CA PHE A 41 4.31 0.62 6.17
C PHE A 41 2.99 1.41 6.13
N ASP A 42 1.93 0.86 6.72
CA ASP A 42 0.71 1.61 7.01
C ASP A 42 0.71 2.05 8.47
N THR A 43 1.08 3.30 8.68
CA THR A 43 1.10 3.95 10.00
C THR A 43 -0.30 4.38 10.46
N TRP A 44 -1.29 4.44 9.56
CA TRP A 44 -2.62 4.99 9.84
C TRP A 44 -3.65 3.91 10.16
N GLY A 45 -3.41 2.67 9.71
CA GLY A 45 -4.30 1.55 9.96
C GLY A 45 -4.56 1.29 11.44
N GLY A 46 -3.66 1.66 12.34
CA GLY A 46 -3.85 1.57 13.80
C GLY A 46 -5.01 2.41 14.34
N SER A 47 -5.36 3.52 13.67
CA SER A 47 -6.39 4.47 14.12
C SER A 47 -7.76 4.28 13.45
N LEU A 48 -7.90 3.28 12.57
CA LEU A 48 -9.13 2.96 11.84
C LEU A 48 -9.87 1.77 12.46
N SER A 49 -11.22 1.79 12.35
CA SER A 49 -12.03 0.60 12.64
C SER A 49 -11.67 -0.53 11.67
N HIS A 50 -12.03 -1.77 12.00
CA HIS A 50 -11.73 -2.91 11.14
C HIS A 50 -12.31 -2.76 9.73
N ALA A 51 -13.55 -2.25 9.61
CA ALA A 51 -14.19 -2.00 8.32
C ALA A 51 -13.47 -0.90 7.53
N ALA A 52 -13.19 0.25 8.16
CA ALA A 52 -12.50 1.36 7.52
C ALA A 52 -11.07 0.99 7.10
N TYR A 53 -10.39 0.16 7.88
CA TYR A 53 -9.08 -0.37 7.51
C TYR A 53 -9.15 -1.22 6.23
N ARG A 54 -10.16 -2.09 6.10
CA ARG A 54 -10.32 -2.92 4.89
C ARG A 54 -10.58 -2.07 3.65
N GLU A 55 -11.40 -1.04 3.80
CA GLU A 55 -11.84 -0.18 2.70
C GLU A 55 -10.79 0.84 2.24
N PHE A 56 -10.16 1.53 3.20
CA PHE A 56 -9.28 2.67 2.92
C PHE A 56 -7.78 2.36 3.02
N SER A 57 -7.40 1.16 3.48
CA SER A 57 -5.99 0.75 3.54
C SER A 57 -5.76 -0.57 2.80
N LEU A 58 -6.34 -1.67 3.28
CA LEU A 58 -6.06 -3.02 2.75
C LEU A 58 -6.28 -3.12 1.23
N ARG A 59 -7.40 -2.58 0.74
CA ARG A 59 -7.72 -2.54 -0.68
C ARG A 59 -6.59 -1.96 -1.54
N TYR A 60 -6.05 -0.81 -1.14
CA TYR A 60 -5.02 -0.11 -1.92
C TYR A 60 -3.65 -0.77 -1.82
N MET A 61 -3.35 -1.41 -0.70
CA MET A 61 -2.12 -2.18 -0.57
C MET A 61 -2.14 -3.43 -1.44
N THR A 62 -3.30 -4.11 -1.52
CA THR A 62 -3.48 -5.19 -2.49
C THR A 62 -3.29 -4.69 -3.92
N GLU A 63 -3.89 -3.56 -4.28
CA GLU A 63 -3.71 -2.95 -5.61
C GLU A 63 -2.24 -2.60 -5.92
N ILE A 64 -1.49 -2.09 -4.94
CA ILE A 64 -0.05 -1.83 -5.09
C ILE A 64 0.71 -3.12 -5.37
N ILE A 65 0.50 -4.16 -4.56
CA ILE A 65 1.21 -5.44 -4.66
C ILE A 65 0.92 -6.12 -6.01
N GLU A 66 -0.32 -6.06 -6.48
CA GLU A 66 -0.73 -6.63 -7.77
C GLU A 66 -0.05 -5.97 -8.97
N GLN A 67 0.34 -4.69 -8.84
CA GLN A 67 1.05 -3.95 -9.88
C GLN A 67 2.57 -4.14 -9.85
N LEU A 68 3.13 -4.79 -8.83
CA LEU A 68 4.56 -5.02 -8.75
C LEU A 68 5.01 -6.11 -9.73
N PRO A 69 6.17 -5.93 -10.39
CA PRO A 69 6.74 -6.96 -11.25
C PRO A 69 7.06 -8.20 -10.42
N ARG A 70 6.62 -9.38 -10.88
CA ARG A 70 6.90 -10.67 -10.22
C ARG A 70 8.31 -11.19 -10.52
N GLU A 71 8.87 -10.74 -11.63
CA GLU A 71 10.21 -11.08 -12.11
C GLU A 71 10.84 -9.82 -12.71
N ALA A 72 12.12 -9.59 -12.41
CA ALA A 72 12.91 -8.51 -12.98
C ALA A 72 14.31 -9.02 -13.26
N GLU A 73 14.77 -8.88 -14.51
CA GLU A 73 16.13 -9.25 -14.95
C GLU A 73 16.50 -10.72 -14.64
N GLY A 74 15.56 -11.65 -14.86
CA GLY A 74 15.77 -13.08 -14.58
C GLY A 74 15.81 -13.45 -13.09
N ARG A 75 15.61 -12.48 -12.19
CA ARG A 75 15.44 -12.70 -10.75
C ARG A 75 13.96 -12.65 -10.40
N ARG A 76 13.51 -13.60 -9.59
CA ARG A 76 12.17 -13.50 -8.98
C ARG A 76 12.17 -12.28 -8.07
N ALA A 77 11.22 -11.37 -8.27
CA ALA A 77 11.01 -10.27 -7.33
C ALA A 77 10.70 -10.90 -5.98
N GLY A 78 11.56 -10.66 -4.98
CA GLY A 78 11.39 -11.34 -3.72
C GLY A 78 10.20 -10.81 -2.93
N ASN A 79 9.94 -11.43 -1.79
CA ASN A 79 8.66 -11.32 -1.09
C ASN A 79 8.35 -9.86 -0.71
N CYS A 80 7.17 -9.37 -1.09
CA CYS A 80 6.64 -8.11 -0.59
C CYS A 80 5.90 -8.38 0.73
N PHE A 81 6.34 -7.73 1.80
CA PHE A 81 5.71 -7.81 3.11
C PHE A 81 4.92 -6.53 3.39
N TYR A 82 3.83 -6.68 4.11
CA TYR A 82 3.08 -5.55 4.61
C TYR A 82 2.91 -5.66 6.12
N GLN A 83 3.16 -4.56 6.83
CA GLN A 83 3.02 -4.47 8.27
C GLN A 83 2.07 -3.34 8.65
N ARG A 84 1.01 -3.69 9.37
CA ARG A 84 0.14 -2.72 10.05
C ARG A 84 0.85 -2.21 11.29
N TRP A 85 1.02 -0.90 11.40
CA TRP A 85 1.57 -0.31 12.62
C TRP A 85 0.59 -0.49 13.78
N ARG A 86 1.10 -0.98 14.90
CA ARG A 86 0.40 -1.04 16.19
C ARG A 86 1.21 -0.22 17.19
N PRO A 87 0.60 0.73 17.93
CA PRO A 87 1.29 1.37 19.03
C PRO A 87 1.68 0.30 20.04
N VAL A 88 2.94 0.30 20.46
CA VAL A 88 3.38 -0.45 21.64
C VAL A 88 2.85 0.33 22.83
N ALA A 89 1.93 -0.27 23.57
CA ALA A 89 1.46 0.26 24.86
C ALA A 89 2.51 0.00 25.93
#